data_AF-A0A095A6P0-F1
#
_entry.id   AF-A0A095A6P0-F1
#
_cell.length_a   1.000
_cell.length_b   1.000
_cell.length_c   1.000
_cell.angle_alpha   90.00
_cell.angle_beta   90.00
_cell.angle_gamma   90.00
#
_symmetry.space_group_name_H-M   'P 1'
#
loop_
_entity.id
_entity.type
_entity.pdbx_description
1 polymer ?
#
loop_
_entity_poly.entity_id
_entity_poly.type
_entity_poly.pdbx_seq_one_letter_code
_entity_poly.pdbx_strand_id
1 'polypeptide(L)'
;MKILAVFGIMLTYFCAVTFGAESLHRCNKDFEATMEFCFKQNKRNSHTFTDLKSLRNACMSDRYCKPRAKNCLLSALQGSAFSNCPLQRTYIKSIDRMFR
;
A
#
# COMPACT_ATOMS: atom_id res chain seq x y z
N MET A 1 -26.01 5.49 37.35
CA MET A 1 -24.71 4.87 36.95
C MET A 1 -24.75 4.04 35.66
N LYS A 2 -25.86 3.99 34.89
CA LYS A 2 -25.91 3.26 33.60
C LYS A 2 -25.56 4.12 32.38
N ILE A 3 -25.82 5.44 32.43
CA ILE A 3 -25.65 6.36 31.29
C ILE A 3 -24.16 6.64 30.98
N LEU A 4 -23.31 6.75 32.01
CA LEU A 4 -21.86 6.96 31.88
C LEU A 4 -21.14 5.82 31.15
N ALA A 5 -21.60 4.58 31.34
CA ALA A 5 -21.01 3.42 30.67
C ALA A 5 -21.30 3.41 29.16
N VAL A 6 -22.51 3.83 28.76
CA VAL A 6 -22.90 3.88 27.33
C VAL A 6 -22.12 4.94 26.57
N PHE A 7 -21.85 6.10 27.18
CA PHE A 7 -21.02 7.14 26.58
C PHE A 7 -19.54 6.73 26.41
N GLY A 8 -18.97 5.97 27.36
CA GLY A 8 -17.60 5.46 27.26
C GLY A 8 -17.41 4.43 26.14
N ILE A 9 -18.43 3.60 25.89
CA ILE A 9 -18.41 2.59 24.81
C ILE A 9 -18.50 3.27 23.44
N MET A 10 -19.32 4.31 23.30
CA MET A 10 -19.42 5.06 22.05
C MET A 10 -18.11 5.79 21.71
N LEU A 11 -17.51 6.49 22.68
CA LEU A 11 -16.24 7.22 22.45
C LEU A 11 -15.10 6.31 21.99
N THR A 12 -14.95 5.14 22.62
CA THR A 12 -13.90 4.17 22.24
C THR A 12 -14.12 3.58 20.86
N TYR A 13 -15.37 3.39 20.44
CA TYR A 13 -15.71 2.95 19.09
C TYR A 13 -15.33 4.01 18.04
N PHE A 14 -15.69 5.28 18.26
CA PHE A 14 -15.34 6.37 17.34
C PHE A 14 -13.82 6.52 17.19
N CYS A 15 -13.06 6.44 18.28
CA CYS A 15 -11.59 6.47 18.23
C CYS A 15 -11.00 5.27 17.47
N ALA A 16 -11.58 4.07 17.61
CA ALA A 16 -11.11 2.89 16.86
C ALA A 16 -11.37 3.03 15.36
N VAL A 17 -12.51 3.61 14.95
CA VAL A 17 -12.83 3.82 13.52
C VAL A 17 -11.96 4.91 12.91
N THR A 18 -11.72 6.02 13.62
CA THR A 18 -10.84 7.09 13.14
C THR A 18 -9.39 6.61 13.04
N PHE A 19 -8.89 5.89 14.04
CA PHE A 19 -7.51 5.38 14.03
C PHE A 19 -7.35 4.29 12.96
N GLY A 20 -8.39 3.50 12.70
CA GLY A 20 -8.45 2.55 11.58
C GLY A 20 -8.38 3.25 10.22
N ALA A 21 -9.05 4.39 10.06
CA ALA A 21 -9.04 5.16 8.81
C ALA A 21 -7.69 5.89 8.58
N GLU A 22 -7.09 6.47 9.62
CA GLU A 22 -5.81 7.17 9.55
C GLU A 22 -4.64 6.20 9.30
N SER A 23 -4.63 5.05 9.99
CA SER A 23 -3.66 3.99 9.74
C SER A 23 -3.78 3.44 8.32
N LEU A 24 -5.01 3.25 7.81
CA LEU A 24 -5.24 2.86 6.42
C LEU A 24 -4.76 3.91 5.43
N HIS A 25 -5.02 5.20 5.68
CA HIS A 25 -4.56 6.29 4.83
C HIS A 25 -3.03 6.34 4.74
N ARG A 26 -2.34 6.18 5.87
CA ARG A 26 -0.88 6.12 5.92
C ARG A 26 -0.35 4.90 5.16
N CYS A 27 -0.91 3.72 5.40
CA CYS A 27 -0.54 2.50 4.69
C CYS A 27 -0.76 2.60 3.17
N ASN A 28 -1.82 3.28 2.71
CA ASN A 28 -2.05 3.53 1.30
C ASN A 28 -0.97 4.45 0.70
N LYS A 29 -0.56 5.50 1.41
CA LYS A 29 0.54 6.38 0.98
C LYS A 29 1.88 5.65 0.94
N ASP A 30 2.18 4.85 1.95
CA ASP A 30 3.40 4.06 2.00
C ASP A 30 3.43 3.02 0.87
N PHE A 31 2.27 2.42 0.58
CA PHE A 31 2.12 1.51 -0.56
C PHE A 31 2.34 2.21 -1.90
N GLU A 32 1.77 3.40 -2.09
CA GLU A 32 1.94 4.21 -3.30
C GLU A 32 3.41 4.60 -3.52
N ALA A 33 4.10 5.07 -2.47
CA ALA A 33 5.53 5.37 -2.51
C ALA A 33 6.38 4.12 -2.82
N THR A 34 6.00 2.97 -2.27
CA THR A 34 6.66 1.69 -2.55
C THR A 34 6.47 1.28 -4.02
N MET A 35 5.27 1.48 -4.58
CA MET A 35 5.01 1.27 -6.01
C MET A 35 5.91 2.14 -6.87
N GLU A 36 6.00 3.43 -6.57
CA GLU A 36 6.91 4.33 -7.30
C GLU A 36 8.36 3.86 -7.25
N PHE A 37 8.85 3.53 -6.05
CA PHE A 37 10.21 3.05 -5.86
C PHE A 37 10.48 1.77 -6.67
N CYS A 38 9.63 0.74 -6.50
CA CYS A 38 9.81 -0.53 -7.16
C CYS A 38 9.71 -0.42 -8.69
N PHE A 39 8.85 0.45 -9.22
CA PHE A 39 8.78 0.66 -10.67
C PHE A 39 9.94 1.48 -11.21
N LYS A 40 10.38 2.53 -10.51
CA LYS A 40 11.55 3.36 -10.93
C LYS A 40 12.83 2.54 -10.90
N GLN A 41 13.09 1.81 -9.82
CA GLN A 41 14.33 1.05 -9.64
C GLN A 41 14.50 -0.07 -10.68
N ASN A 42 13.40 -0.73 -11.07
CA ASN A 42 13.45 -1.88 -11.96
C ASN A 42 13.29 -1.54 -13.45
N LYS A 43 13.10 -0.25 -13.76
CA LYS A 43 13.05 0.23 -15.13
C LYS A 43 14.45 0.60 -15.61
N ARG A 44 14.82 0.12 -16.81
CA ARG A 44 16.14 0.40 -17.42
C ARG A 44 16.23 1.72 -18.17
N ASN A 45 15.11 2.30 -18.59
CA ASN A 45 15.09 3.55 -19.35
C ASN A 45 15.11 4.78 -18.45
N SER A 46 15.93 5.77 -18.79
CA SER A 46 16.10 7.08 -18.15
C SER A 46 14.89 8.03 -18.29
N HIS A 47 13.78 7.54 -18.84
CA HIS A 47 12.60 8.36 -19.07
C HIS A 47 11.97 8.74 -17.74
N THR A 48 11.93 10.03 -17.43
CA THR A 48 11.29 10.55 -16.23
C THR A 48 9.77 10.45 -16.40
N PHE A 49 9.11 9.77 -15.48
CA PHE A 49 7.64 9.72 -15.40
C PHE A 49 7.20 10.70 -14.33
N THR A 50 6.23 11.55 -14.68
CA THR A 50 5.63 12.53 -13.77
C THR A 50 4.53 11.94 -12.90
N ASP A 51 3.95 10.79 -13.31
CA ASP A 51 2.87 10.13 -12.59
C ASP A 51 3.08 8.61 -12.46
N LEU A 52 2.58 8.07 -11.34
CA LEU A 52 2.69 6.65 -11.01
C LEU A 52 2.00 5.73 -12.04
N LYS A 53 0.90 6.18 -12.65
CA LYS A 53 0.15 5.37 -13.62
C LYS A 53 0.96 5.13 -14.89
N SER A 54 1.58 6.16 -15.44
CA SER A 54 2.45 6.08 -16.60
C SER A 54 3.69 5.25 -16.31
N LEU A 55 4.31 5.45 -15.14
CA LEU A 55 5.44 4.66 -14.65
C LEU A 55 5.08 3.17 -14.55
N ARG A 56 3.97 2.84 -13.91
CA ARG A 56 3.45 1.48 -13.79
C ARG A 56 3.23 0.87 -15.16
N ASN A 57 2.47 1.53 -16.03
CA ASN A 57 2.16 1.01 -17.36
C ASN A 57 3.45 0.70 -18.14
N ALA A 58 4.42 1.60 -18.07
CA ALA A 58 5.67 1.42 -18.78
C ALA A 58 6.59 0.36 -18.13
N CYS A 59 6.44 0.06 -16.83
CA CYS A 59 7.07 -1.10 -16.20
C CYS A 59 6.36 -2.41 -16.57
N MET A 60 5.03 -2.41 -16.64
CA MET A 60 4.23 -3.59 -17.01
C MET A 60 4.47 -4.04 -18.45
N SER A 61 4.76 -3.10 -19.35
CA SER A 61 5.15 -3.38 -20.74
C SER A 61 6.59 -3.86 -20.89
N ASP A 62 7.44 -3.73 -19.87
CA ASP A 62 8.83 -4.18 -19.90
C ASP A 62 8.98 -5.59 -19.31
N ARG A 63 9.57 -6.49 -20.10
CA ARG A 63 9.71 -7.92 -19.77
C ARG A 63 10.51 -8.19 -18.49
N TYR A 64 11.43 -7.29 -18.13
CA TYR A 64 12.28 -7.43 -16.96
C TYR A 64 11.74 -6.65 -15.76
N CYS A 65 11.15 -5.48 -15.98
CA CYS A 65 10.57 -4.66 -14.93
C CYS A 65 9.35 -5.34 -14.30
N LYS A 66 8.43 -5.91 -15.10
CA LYS A 66 7.21 -6.58 -14.59
C LYS A 66 7.51 -7.63 -13.48
N PRO A 67 8.33 -8.67 -13.70
CA PRO A 67 8.59 -9.67 -12.65
C PRO A 67 9.39 -9.10 -11.47
N ARG A 68 10.35 -8.19 -11.71
CA ARG A 68 11.18 -7.62 -10.64
C ARG A 68 10.40 -6.67 -9.75
N ALA A 69 9.56 -5.82 -10.33
CA ALA A 69 8.68 -4.93 -9.58
C ALA A 69 7.67 -5.70 -8.74
N LYS A 70 7.12 -6.82 -9.25
CA LYS A 70 6.26 -7.71 -8.46
C LYS A 70 6.98 -8.22 -7.22
N ASN A 71 8.19 -8.77 -7.40
CA ASN A 71 8.98 -9.30 -6.29
C ASN A 71 9.36 -8.21 -5.29
N CYS A 72 9.77 -7.03 -5.77
CA CYS A 72 10.07 -5.86 -4.93
C CYS A 72 8.86 -5.48 -4.05
N LEU A 73 7.66 -5.40 -4.64
CA LEU A 73 6.44 -5.04 -3.91
C LEU A 73 6.06 -6.08 -2.87
N LEU A 74 6.17 -7.38 -3.20
CA LEU A 74 5.88 -8.45 -2.25
C LEU A 74 6.88 -8.47 -1.10
N SER A 75 8.17 -8.30 -1.37
CA SER A 75 9.21 -8.21 -0.33
C SER A 75 9.03 -6.99 0.57
N ALA A 76 8.67 -5.83 -0.01
CA ALA A 76 8.43 -4.61 0.75
C ALA A 76 7.22 -4.78 1.70
N LEU A 77 6.15 -5.42 1.23
CA LEU A 77 4.99 -5.73 2.06
C LEU A 77 5.33 -6.67 3.21
N GLN A 78 6.27 -7.59 3.05
CA GLN A 78 6.74 -8.46 4.14
C GLN A 78 7.62 -7.73 5.17
N GLY A 79 8.03 -6.48 4.86
CA GLY A 79 8.84 -5.65 5.76
C GLY A 79 8.05 -5.06 6.93
N SER A 80 8.79 -4.57 7.93
CA SER A 80 8.25 -3.94 9.13
C SER A 80 7.43 -2.68 8.86
N ALA A 81 7.61 -2.02 7.71
CA ALA A 81 6.83 -0.84 7.31
C ALA A 81 5.32 -1.15 7.18
N PHE A 82 4.96 -2.39 6.85
CA PHE A 82 3.56 -2.81 6.66
C PHE A 82 3.05 -3.75 7.76
N SER A 83 3.84 -4.03 8.80
CA SER A 83 3.43 -4.92 9.90
C SER A 83 2.24 -4.37 10.69
N ASN A 84 2.13 -3.05 10.79
CA ASN A 84 1.04 -2.35 11.46
C ASN A 84 -0.14 -2.02 10.51
N CYS A 85 -0.06 -2.43 9.24
CA CYS A 85 -1.14 -2.19 8.29
C CYS A 85 -2.21 -3.29 8.43
N PRO A 86 -3.44 -2.96 8.84
CA PRO A 86 -4.49 -3.95 9.15
C PRO A 86 -4.91 -4.80 7.94
N LEU A 87 -4.48 -4.45 6.73
CA LEU A 87 -4.88 -5.05 5.46
C LEU A 87 -3.72 -5.50 4.56
N GLN A 88 -2.58 -5.92 5.14
CA GLN A 88 -1.43 -6.45 4.37
C GLN A 88 -1.84 -7.50 3.32
N ARG A 89 -2.72 -8.46 3.67
CA ARG A 89 -3.26 -9.46 2.73
C ARG A 89 -4.03 -8.83 1.55
N THR A 90 -4.70 -7.71 1.77
CA THR A 90 -5.41 -6.98 0.70
C THR A 90 -4.43 -6.35 -0.28
N TYR A 91 -3.33 -5.77 0.20
CA TYR A 91 -2.27 -5.25 -0.68
C TYR A 91 -1.62 -6.35 -1.53
N ILE A 92 -1.33 -7.52 -0.93
CA ILE A 92 -0.80 -8.68 -1.68
C ILE A 92 -1.77 -9.08 -2.80
N LYS A 93 -3.06 -9.23 -2.49
CA LYS A 93 -4.09 -9.54 -3.50
C LYS A 93 -4.18 -8.47 -4.60
N SER A 94 -4.04 -7.19 -4.23
CA SER A 94 -4.03 -6.08 -5.19
C SER A 94 -2.82 -6.15 -6.13
N ILE A 95 -1.62 -6.47 -5.61
CA ILE A 95 -0.43 -6.73 -6.44
C ILE A 95 -0.70 -7.90 -7.39
N ASP A 96 -1.15 -9.04 -6.89
CA ASP A 96 -1.38 -10.20 -7.76
C ASP A 96 -2.35 -9.91 -8.89
N ARG A 97 -3.41 -9.13 -8.64
CA ARG A 97 -4.33 -8.67 -9.70
C ARG A 97 -3.68 -7.72 -10.69
N MET A 98 -2.81 -6.83 -10.22
CA MET A 98 -2.11 -5.84 -11.07
C MET A 98 -1.10 -6.48 -12.03
N PHE A 99 -0.53 -7.64 -11.65
CA PHE A 99 0.53 -8.31 -12.40
C PHE A 99 0.09 -9.58 -13.15
N ARG A 100 -1.20 -9.95 -13.12
CA ARG A 100 -1.76 -10.94 -14.07
C ARG A 100 -1.52 -10.46 -15.50
#